data_AF-A0A3E0DH06-F1
#
_entry.id   AF-A0A3E0DH06-F1
#
_cell.length_a   1.000
_cell.length_b   1.000
_cell.length_c   1.000
_cell.angle_alpha   90.00
_cell.angle_beta   90.00
_cell.angle_gamma   90.00
#
_symmetry.space_group_name_H-M   'P 1'
#
loop_
_entity.id
_entity.type
_entity.pdbx_description
1 polymer ?
#
loop_
_entity_poly.entity_id
_entity_poly.type
_entity_poly.pdbx_seq_one_letter_code
_entity_poly.pdbx_strand_id
1 'polypeptide(L)' 'MAEIRLNIDDKFIEELKKETGIDKASQLTAEALTFYKWAVNEARNKRVLITTDEKGGDIKKVVMPTLEMAKYKK' A
#
# COMPACT_ATOMS: atom_id res chain seq x y z
N MET A 1 -8.27 -12.46 16.44
CA MET A 1 -7.64 -11.18 16.04
C MET A 1 -6.14 -11.38 16.05
N ALA A 2 -5.43 -10.88 15.04
CA ALA A 2 -3.97 -10.81 15.08
C ALA A 2 -3.58 -9.45 15.67
N GLU A 3 -2.63 -9.45 16.62
CA GLU A 3 -2.02 -8.22 17.13
C GLU A 3 -0.71 -8.00 16.38
N ILE A 4 -0.49 -6.78 15.88
CA ILE A 4 0.74 -6.39 15.21
C ILE A 4 1.32 -5.21 15.98
N ARG A 5 2.59 -5.33 16.40
CA ARG A 5 3.36 -4.24 16.99
C ARG A 5 4.42 -3.80 15.99
N LEU A 6 4.35 -2.55 15.58
CA LEU A 6 5.30 -1.95 14.65
C LEU A 6 6.00 -0.81 15.38
N ASN A 7 7.31 -0.69 15.16
CA ASN A 7 8.05 0.49 15.54
C ASN A 7 8.25 1.32 14.25
N ILE A 8 7.59 2.47 14.20
CA ILE A 8 7.59 3.39 13.06
C ILE A 8 7.88 4.78 13.62
N ASP A 9 8.60 5.61 12.86
CA ASP A 9 8.85 6.99 13.24
C ASP A 9 7.52 7.73 13.47
N ASP A 10 7.35 8.32 14.66
CA ASP A 10 6.15 9.07 15.02
C ASP A 10 5.90 10.23 14.05
N LYS A 11 6.96 10.90 13.56
CA LYS A 11 6.81 12.02 12.61
C LYS A 11 6.18 11.56 11.30
N PHE A 12 6.59 10.39 10.81
CA PHE A 12 6.01 9.81 9.60
C PHE A 12 4.53 9.49 9.79
N ILE A 13 4.14 8.95 10.95
CA ILE A 13 2.73 8.70 11.24
C ILE A 13 1.94 9.99 11.34
N GLU A 14 2.46 11.01 12.05
CA GLU A 14 1.77 12.30 12.19
C GLU A 14 1.64 13.04 10.84
N GLU A 15 2.62 12.94 9.95
CA GLU A 15 2.54 13.46 8.58
C GLU A 15 1.42 12.78 7.80
N LEU A 16 1.35 11.44 7.83
CA LEU A 16 0.27 10.70 7.17
C LEU A 16 -1.10 11.08 7.72
N LYS A 17 -1.25 11.19 9.05
CA LYS A 17 -2.52 11.62 9.66
C LYS A 17 -2.97 12.98 9.14
N LYS A 18 -2.03 13.92 9.02
CA LYS A 18 -2.29 15.27 8.50
C LYS A 18 -2.69 15.26 7.03
N GLU A 19 -2.03 14.44 6.20
CA GLU A 19 -2.31 14.35 4.77
C GLU A 19 -3.63 13.63 4.46
N THR A 20 -4.01 12.62 5.24
CA THR A 20 -5.23 11.82 5.00
C THR A 20 -6.43 12.26 5.83
N GLY A 21 -6.23 13.05 6.88
CA GLY A 21 -7.27 13.42 7.85
C GLY A 21 -7.69 12.29 8.80
N ILE A 22 -6.87 11.24 8.94
CA ILE A 22 -7.15 10.11 9.84
C ILE A 22 -6.42 10.31 11.15
N ASP A 23 -7.13 10.26 12.28
CA ASP A 23 -6.51 10.56 13.58
C ASP A 23 -5.81 9.36 14.25
N LYS A 24 -6.19 8.12 13.87
CA LYS A 24 -5.72 6.90 14.55
C LYS A 24 -4.75 6.10 13.68
N ALA A 25 -3.58 5.78 14.25
CA ALA A 25 -2.58 4.94 13.59
C ALA A 25 -3.10 3.54 13.20
N SER A 26 -4.03 2.99 13.99
CA SER A 26 -4.68 1.71 13.68
C SER A 26 -5.57 1.78 12.44
N GLN A 27 -6.24 2.92 12.20
CA GLN A 27 -7.03 3.15 11.00
C GLN A 27 -6.13 3.30 9.77
N LEU A 28 -5.06 4.09 9.87
CA LEU A 28 -4.03 4.19 8.82
C LEU A 28 -3.47 2.82 8.45
N THR A 29 -3.13 2.01 9.45
CA THR A 29 -2.60 0.66 9.25
C THR A 29 -3.63 -0.24 8.57
N ALA A 30 -4.90 -0.16 8.98
CA ALA A 30 -5.97 -0.94 8.37
C ALA A 30 -6.19 -0.58 6.89
N GLU A 31 -6.16 0.70 6.54
CA GLU A 31 -6.25 1.17 5.15
C GLU A 31 -5.06 0.70 4.31
N ALA A 32 -3.84 0.89 4.83
CA ALA A 32 -2.61 0.46 4.15
C ALA A 32 -2.62 -1.06 3.89
N LEU A 33 -3.03 -1.87 4.86
CA LEU A 33 -3.15 -3.32 4.70
C LEU A 33 -4.25 -3.72 3.72
N THR A 34 -5.36 -2.97 3.68
CA THR A 34 -6.45 -3.19 2.71
C THR A 34 -5.98 -2.90 1.28
N PHE A 35 -5.32 -1.76 1.07
CA PHE A 35 -4.72 -1.41 -0.22
C PHE A 35 -3.67 -2.44 -0.65
N TYR A 36 -2.79 -2.85 0.27
CA TYR A 36 -1.78 -3.85 0.00
C TYR A 36 -2.40 -5.21 -0.36
N LYS A 37 -3.49 -5.62 0.29
CA LYS A 37 -4.23 -6.84 -0.06
C LYS A 37 -4.82 -6.77 -1.46
N TRP A 38 -5.40 -5.62 -1.84
CA TRP A 38 -5.87 -5.39 -3.21
C TRP A 38 -4.70 -5.52 -4.21
N ALA A 39 -3.59 -4.83 -3.97
CA ALA A 39 -2.41 -4.86 -4.84
C ALA A 39 -1.85 -6.28 -5.03
N VAL A 40 -1.80 -7.08 -3.97
CA VAL A 40 -1.41 -8.50 -4.03
C VAL A 40 -2.36 -9.31 -4.92
N ASN A 41 -3.66 -9.07 -4.85
CA ASN A 41 -4.65 -9.77 -5.68
C ASN A 41 -4.51 -9.37 -7.16
N GLU A 42 -4.31 -8.08 -7.45
CA GLU A 42 -4.05 -7.60 -8.81
C GLU A 42 -2.78 -8.25 -9.40
N ALA A 43 -1.71 -8.31 -8.61
CA ALA A 43 -0.47 -8.98 -9.00
C ALA A 43 -0.68 -10.48 -9.28
N ARG A 44 -1.42 -11.20 -8.42
CA ARG A 44 -1.79 -12.62 -8.65
C ARG A 44 -2.55 -12.83 -9.96
N ASN A 45 -3.40 -11.88 -10.32
CA ASN A 45 -4.13 -11.88 -11.58
C ASN A 45 -3.28 -11.44 -12.79
N LYS A 46 -1.94 -11.42 -12.64
CA LYS A 46 -0.95 -11.02 -13.66
C LYS A 46 -1.13 -9.60 -14.18
N ARG A 47 -1.76 -8.71 -13.40
CA ARG A 47 -1.90 -7.29 -13.75
C ARG A 47 -0.67 -6.51 -13.33
N VAL A 48 -0.44 -5.38 -14.01
CA VAL A 48 0.64 -4.44 -13.71
C VAL A 48 0.04 -3.25 -12.98
N LEU A 49 0.57 -2.94 -11.80
CA LEU A 49 0.20 -1.73 -11.07
C LEU A 49 1.07 -0.57 -11.55
N ILE A 50 0.42 0.51 -11.97
CA ILE A 50 1.06 1.74 -12.43
C ILE A 50 0.45 2.95 -11.73
N THR A 51 1.26 3.99 -11.56
CA THR A 51 0.81 5.35 -11.29
C THR A 51 1.01 6.19 -12.54
N THR A 52 0.15 7.17 -12.74
CA THR A 52 0.16 8.09 -13.87
C THR A 52 -0.24 9.47 -13.37
N ASP A 53 0.14 10.53 -14.08
CA ASP A 53 -0.45 11.84 -13.88
C ASP A 53 -1.93 11.87 -14.32
N GLU A 54 -2.63 12.95 -14.01
CA GLU A 54 -4.07 13.13 -14.32
C GLU A 54 -4.38 13.07 -15.82
N LYS A 55 -3.39 13.31 -16.69
CA LYS A 55 -3.53 13.29 -18.16
C LYS A 55 -3.17 11.94 -18.76
N GLY A 56 -2.81 10.94 -17.95
CA GLY A 56 -2.35 9.64 -18.43
C GLY A 56 -0.86 9.57 -18.80
N GLY A 57 -0.08 10.62 -18.48
CA GLY A 57 1.36 10.70 -18.70
C GLY A 57 2.19 10.28 -17.47
N ASP A 58 3.52 10.36 -17.60
CA ASP A 58 4.48 9.99 -16.53
C ASP A 58 4.21 8.63 -15.87
N ILE A 59 4.05 7.59 -16.69
CA ILE A 59 3.72 6.24 -16.21
C ILE A 59 4.90 5.68 -15.42
N LYS A 60 4.66 5.37 -14.14
CA LYS A 60 5.61 4.69 -13.26
C LYS A 60 5.02 3.37 -12.77
N LYS A 61 5.82 2.31 -12.78
CA LYS A 61 5.41 1.01 -12.27
C LYS A 61 5.62 0.95 -10.75
N VAL A 62 4.62 0.45 -10.04
CA VAL A 62 4.77 0.11 -8.61
C VAL A 62 5.61 -1.17 -8.50
N VAL A 63 6.74 -1.09 -7.82
CA VAL A 63 7.66 -2.22 -7.63
C VAL A 63 7.80 -2.54 -6.15
N MET A 64 7.40 -3.76 -5.78
CA MET A 64 7.63 -4.33 -4.45
C MET A 64 8.00 -5.81 -4.60
N PRO A 65 9.04 -6.31 -3.91
CA PRO A 65 9.44 -7.72 -4.00
C PRO A 65 8.29 -8.69 -3.68
N THR A 66 7.44 -8.32 -2.72
CA THR A 66 6.31 -9.15 -2.30
C THR A 66 5.20 -9.25 -3.35
N LEU A 67 4.99 -8.21 -4.17
CA LEU A 67 4.04 -8.25 -5.29
C LEU A 67 4.58 -9.12 -6.43
N GLU A 68 5.88 -9.05 -6.72
CA GLU A 68 6.50 -9.93 -7.70
C GLU A 68 6.43 -11.40 -7.25
N MET A 69 6.69 -11.70 -5.98
CA MET A 69 6.49 -13.06 -5.44
C MET A 69 5.03 -13.51 -5.52
N ALA A 70 4.07 -12.61 -5.31
CA ALA A 70 2.65 -12.94 -5.33
C ALA A 70 2.18 -13.46 -6.70
N LYS A 71 2.80 -13.01 -7.81
CA LYS A 71 2.49 -13.49 -9.18
C LYS A 71 2.70 -14.99 -9.37
N TYR A 72 3.60 -15.58 -8.57
CA TYR A 72 4.01 -16.98 -8.71
C TYR A 72 3.42 -17.91 -7.64
N LYS A 73 2.72 -17.35 -6.63
CA LYS A 73 2.02 -18.16 -5.61
C LYS A 73 0.61 -18.50 -6.09
N LYS A 74 0.39 -19.80 -6.35
CA LYS A 74 -0.92 -20.40 -6.65
C LYS A 74 -1.84 -20.39 -5.42
#